data_AF-A0A940SYS2-F1
#
_entry.id   AF-A0A940SYS2-F1
#
_cell.length_a   1.000
_cell.length_b   1.000
_cell.length_c   1.000
_cell.angle_alpha   90.00
_cell.angle_beta   90.00
_cell.angle_gamma   90.00
#
_symmetry.space_group_name_H-M   'P 1'
#
loop_
_entity.id
_entity.type
_entity.pdbx_description
1 polymer ?
#
loop_
_entity_poly.entity_id
_entity_poly.type
_entity_poly.pdbx_seq_one_letter_code
_entity_poly.pdbx_strand_id
1 'polypeptide(L)'
;MNPVIGLDVSKGESMAQAFLDKGRPCGKVFRFEHTNEGLGRFRDYMKDLESQAGKPPTIVLEATGHYQAPLIPLFEELGYVYLVINPLLSKMARKQNLRNVKTDAADAYARRTVLLHESMSDMHVQTKLQFQAVLDQVFPEYLGVFGDTYSKVSLRLLLRFSTSGKVLRTSKTELIQTIKELTPRACSERWAEERAENLIAAAERNPFKEATMTSHFVSLEILVQSLLQYQEHLSNLEAQIDALAEGIAACSVPSRSLRPQAFSKQEAQSILR
;
A
#
# COMPACT_ATOMS: atom_id res chain seq x y z
N MET A 1 -8.29 30.95 9.55
CA MET A 1 -8.39 29.93 8.47
C MET A 1 -9.65 29.12 8.71
N ASN A 2 -10.07 28.29 7.75
CA ASN A 2 -11.08 27.27 8.04
C ASN A 2 -10.45 26.22 8.97
N PRO A 3 -11.23 25.61 9.89
CA PRO A 3 -10.72 24.47 10.65
C PRO A 3 -10.37 23.33 9.68
N VAL A 4 -9.37 22.52 10.03
CA VAL A 4 -8.91 21.40 9.22
C VAL A 4 -9.09 20.11 10.00
N ILE A 5 -9.61 19.07 9.35
CA ILE A 5 -9.63 17.71 9.90
C ILE A 5 -8.69 16.86 9.06
N GLY A 6 -7.58 16.44 9.67
CA GLY A 6 -6.69 15.44 9.08
C GLY A 6 -7.23 14.04 9.34
N LEU A 7 -7.36 13.23 8.30
CA LEU A 7 -7.81 11.85 8.33
C LEU A 7 -6.71 10.92 7.85
N ASP A 8 -6.33 9.97 8.70
CA ASP A 8 -5.57 8.79 8.30
C ASP A 8 -6.56 7.66 8.02
N VAL A 9 -6.61 7.20 6.77
CA VAL A 9 -7.64 6.27 6.30
C VAL A 9 -7.03 4.89 6.06
N SER A 10 -7.55 3.90 6.77
CA SER A 10 -7.16 2.49 6.68
C SER A 10 -8.36 1.61 6.31
N LYS A 11 -8.12 0.32 6.09
CA LYS A 11 -9.21 -0.64 5.77
C LYS A 11 -10.18 -0.75 6.96
N GLY A 12 -11.41 -0.26 6.78
CA GLY A 12 -12.52 -0.42 7.72
C GLY A 12 -12.55 0.58 8.87
N GLU A 13 -11.55 1.45 9.00
CA GLU A 13 -11.49 2.46 10.05
C GLU A 13 -10.65 3.68 9.67
N SER A 14 -10.84 4.77 10.41
CA SER A 14 -10.05 5.99 10.25
C SER A 14 -9.80 6.70 11.57
N MET A 15 -8.69 7.45 11.60
CA MET A 15 -8.33 8.33 12.70
C MET A 15 -8.41 9.79 12.23
N ALA A 16 -9.16 10.60 12.96
CA ALA A 16 -9.36 12.02 12.70
C ALA A 16 -8.66 12.88 13.76
N GLN A 17 -8.01 13.96 13.32
CA GLN A 17 -7.51 15.01 14.20
C GLN A 17 -7.94 16.36 13.67
N ALA A 18 -8.71 17.10 14.46
CA ALA A 18 -9.11 18.46 14.13
C ALA A 18 -8.03 19.49 14.52
N PHE A 19 -7.99 20.59 13.77
CA PHE A 19 -7.12 21.75 13.97
C PHE A 19 -7.94 23.02 13.73
N LEU A 20 -8.05 23.90 14.73
CA LEU A 20 -8.80 25.16 14.61
C LEU A 20 -7.98 26.28 13.96
N ASP A 21 -6.66 26.23 14.12
CA ASP A 21 -5.69 27.15 13.53
C ASP A 21 -4.36 26.42 13.29
N LYS A 22 -3.46 27.02 12.48
CA LYS A 22 -2.18 26.41 12.07
C LYS A 22 -1.44 25.74 13.23
N GLY A 23 -1.40 24.41 13.20
CA GLY A 23 -0.60 23.59 14.09
C GLY A 23 -1.13 23.43 15.52
N ARG A 24 -2.32 23.96 15.86
CA ARG A 24 -2.94 23.71 17.17
C ARG A 24 -4.02 22.63 17.06
N PRO A 25 -3.75 21.40 17.53
CA PRO A 25 -4.76 20.36 17.55
C PRO A 25 -5.90 20.74 18.49
N CYS A 26 -7.13 20.46 18.06
CA CYS A 26 -8.35 20.62 18.85
C CYS A 26 -8.86 19.25 19.26
N GLY A 27 -8.95 19.01 20.57
CA GLY A 27 -9.40 17.74 21.10
C GLY A 27 -8.39 16.59 20.91
N LYS A 28 -8.85 15.38 21.23
CA LYS A 28 -8.09 14.14 21.05
C LYS A 28 -8.33 13.57 19.65
N VAL A 29 -7.42 12.69 19.22
CA VAL A 29 -7.61 11.85 18.04
C VAL A 29 -8.93 11.08 18.17
N PHE A 30 -9.79 11.23 17.18
CA PHE A 30 -11.10 10.60 17.10
C PHE A 30 -11.04 9.41 16.15
N ARG A 31 -11.25 8.19 16.66
CA ARG A 31 -11.23 6.96 15.87
C ARG A 31 -12.65 6.48 15.60
N PHE A 32 -12.92 6.11 14.35
CA PHE A 32 -14.23 5.61 13.93
C PHE A 32 -14.11 4.51 12.87
N GLU A 33 -15.09 3.62 12.86
CA GLU A 33 -15.19 2.53 11.87
C GLU A 33 -15.98 3.01 10.64
N HIS A 34 -15.73 2.38 9.49
CA HIS A 34 -16.44 2.63 8.23
C HIS A 34 -17.82 1.93 8.19
N THR A 35 -18.55 1.99 9.30
CA THR A 35 -19.92 1.48 9.44
C THR A 35 -20.90 2.66 9.47
N ASN A 36 -22.19 2.42 9.21
CA ASN A 36 -23.19 3.50 9.29
C ASN A 36 -23.19 4.21 10.65
N GLU A 37 -23.02 3.46 11.74
CA GLU A 37 -22.90 4.01 13.09
C GLU A 37 -21.61 4.82 13.28
N GLY A 38 -20.47 4.31 12.80
CA GLY A 38 -19.18 5.01 12.88
C GLY A 38 -19.18 6.32 12.07
N LEU A 39 -19.73 6.29 10.85
CA LEU A 39 -19.91 7.46 10.00
C LEU A 39 -20.90 8.46 10.62
N GLY A 40 -21.95 7.99 11.29
CA GLY A 40 -22.86 8.82 12.07
C GLY A 40 -22.13 9.58 13.18
N ARG A 41 -21.32 8.88 13.99
CA ARG A 41 -20.51 9.53 15.03
C ARG A 41 -19.52 10.54 14.45
N PHE A 42 -18.94 10.25 13.30
CA PHE A 42 -18.02 11.18 12.64
C PHE A 42 -18.74 12.42 12.07
N ARG A 43 -19.96 12.25 11.55
CA ARG A 43 -20.84 13.37 11.15
C ARG A 43 -21.08 14.34 12.31
N ASP A 44 -21.44 13.81 13.47
CA ASP A 44 -21.70 14.62 14.66
C ASP A 44 -20.44 15.36 15.09
N TYR A 45 -19.29 14.66 15.12
CA TYR A 45 -17.99 15.26 15.39
C TYR A 45 -17.65 16.46 14.47
N MET A 46 -17.94 16.35 13.17
CA MET A 46 -17.70 17.44 12.22
C MET A 46 -18.64 18.64 12.45
N LYS A 47 -19.92 18.39 12.73
CA LYS A 47 -20.90 19.44 13.02
C LYS A 47 -20.60 20.17 14.33
N ASP A 48 -20.15 19.45 15.35
CA ASP A 48 -19.71 20.03 16.62
C ASP A 48 -18.50 20.94 16.40
N LEU A 49 -17.54 20.51 15.57
CA LEU A 49 -16.38 21.32 15.23
C LEU A 49 -16.76 22.59 14.44
N GLU A 50 -17.66 22.47 13.47
CA GLU A 50 -18.19 23.60 12.72
C GLU A 50 -18.88 24.61 13.63
N SER A 51 -19.69 24.13 14.58
CA SER A 51 -20.39 24.97 15.55
C SER A 51 -19.42 25.70 16.49
N GLN A 52 -18.34 25.05 16.91
CA GLN A 52 -17.30 25.65 17.77
C GLN A 52 -16.44 26.67 17.02
N ALA A 53 -16.11 26.41 15.75
CA ALA A 53 -15.25 27.25 14.93
C ALA A 53 -16.00 28.37 14.18
N GLY A 54 -17.33 28.25 14.05
CA GLY A 54 -18.18 29.14 13.26
C GLY A 54 -17.93 29.08 11.75
N LYS A 55 -17.23 28.04 11.26
CA LYS A 55 -16.85 27.84 9.86
C LYS A 55 -16.79 26.35 9.51
N PRO A 56 -17.14 25.96 8.28
CA PRO A 56 -17.07 24.56 7.86
C PRO A 56 -15.62 24.07 7.82
N PRO A 57 -15.34 22.83 8.26
CA PRO A 57 -14.02 22.26 8.17
C PRO A 57 -13.63 21.88 6.74
N THR A 58 -12.33 22.04 6.45
CA THR A 58 -11.70 21.42 5.29
C THR A 58 -11.14 20.06 5.70
N ILE A 59 -11.46 19.03 4.95
CA ILE A 59 -11.09 17.65 5.26
C ILE A 59 -9.86 17.29 4.44
N VAL A 60 -8.84 16.72 5.07
CA VAL A 60 -7.60 16.30 4.41
C VAL A 60 -7.42 14.81 4.67
N LEU A 61 -7.51 14.00 3.62
CA LEU A 61 -7.45 12.54 3.69
C LEU A 61 -6.09 12.05 3.23
N GLU A 62 -5.35 11.36 4.08
CA GLU A 62 -4.22 10.53 3.66
C GLU A 62 -4.75 9.12 3.38
N ALA A 63 -4.94 8.79 2.10
CA ALA A 63 -5.71 7.63 1.70
C ALA A 63 -4.84 6.52 1.08
N THR A 64 -4.79 5.35 1.71
CA THR A 64 -4.18 4.15 1.10
C THR A 64 -5.20 3.42 0.22
N GLY A 65 -5.04 3.47 -1.10
CA GLY A 65 -5.92 2.74 -2.04
C GLY A 65 -7.32 3.33 -2.19
N HIS A 66 -8.36 2.55 -1.89
CA HIS A 66 -9.78 2.93 -2.10
C HIS A 66 -10.60 3.05 -0.81
N TYR A 67 -9.97 2.97 0.37
CA TYR A 67 -10.70 2.95 1.65
C TYR A 67 -11.38 4.27 2.03
N GLN A 68 -11.09 5.35 1.30
CA GLN A 68 -11.81 6.62 1.40
C GLN A 68 -13.22 6.56 0.78
N ALA A 69 -13.52 5.58 -0.07
CA ALA A 69 -14.79 5.51 -0.81
C ALA A 69 -16.05 5.60 0.08
N PRO A 70 -16.12 5.00 1.29
CA PRO A 70 -17.28 5.17 2.19
C PRO A 70 -17.40 6.58 2.79
N LEU A 71 -16.31 7.35 2.82
CA LEU A 71 -16.25 8.69 3.41
C LEU A 71 -16.68 9.78 2.43
N ILE A 72 -16.40 9.60 1.13
CA ILE A 72 -16.68 10.62 0.11
C ILE A 72 -18.17 11.01 0.06
N PRO A 73 -19.14 10.09 0.01
CA PRO A 73 -20.55 10.45 -0.01
C PRO A 73 -20.97 11.27 1.21
N LEU A 74 -20.40 11.00 2.39
CA LEU A 74 -20.67 11.76 3.61
C LEU A 74 -20.20 13.23 3.48
N PHE A 75 -19.04 13.47 2.87
CA PHE A 75 -18.51 14.82 2.68
C PHE A 75 -19.29 15.59 1.64
N GLU A 76 -19.67 14.94 0.55
CA GLU A 76 -20.51 15.51 -0.50
C GLU A 76 -21.90 15.87 0.02
N GLU A 77 -22.54 14.98 0.80
CA GLU A 77 -23.85 15.21 1.42
C GLU A 77 -23.85 16.41 2.36
N LEU A 78 -22.77 16.59 3.13
CA LEU A 78 -22.60 17.71 4.07
C LEU A 78 -22.06 18.98 3.40
N GLY A 79 -21.66 18.92 2.13
CA GLY A 79 -21.08 20.04 1.39
C GLY A 79 -19.68 20.46 1.88
N TYR A 80 -18.93 19.55 2.50
CA TYR A 80 -17.58 19.84 2.97
C TYR A 80 -16.52 19.68 1.87
N VAL A 81 -15.59 20.64 1.82
CA VAL A 81 -14.44 20.56 0.92
C VAL A 81 -13.45 19.54 1.46
N TYR A 82 -13.05 18.59 0.61
CA TYR A 82 -12.06 17.59 0.95
C TYR A 82 -10.90 17.55 -0.04
N LEU A 83 -9.72 17.17 0.45
CA LEU A 83 -8.49 16.97 -0.32
C LEU A 83 -7.96 15.58 -0.05
N VAL A 84 -7.62 14.84 -1.10
CA VAL A 84 -7.00 13.51 -0.98
C VAL A 84 -5.49 13.64 -1.24
N ILE A 85 -4.69 13.19 -0.29
CA ILE A 85 -3.24 13.18 -0.33
C ILE A 85 -2.76 11.74 -0.48
N ASN A 86 -1.84 11.52 -1.44
CA ASN A 86 -1.17 10.24 -1.62
C ASN A 86 -0.27 9.94 -0.38
N PRO A 87 -0.44 8.79 0.29
CA PRO A 87 0.32 8.42 1.49
C PRO A 87 1.82 8.32 1.27
N LEU A 88 2.28 7.92 0.08
CA LEU A 88 3.70 7.86 -0.25
C LEU A 88 4.29 9.27 -0.34
N LEU A 89 3.54 10.23 -0.91
CA LEU A 89 3.93 11.65 -0.90
C LEU A 89 3.91 12.23 0.52
N SER A 90 2.92 11.89 1.33
CA SER A 90 2.87 12.30 2.75
C SER A 90 4.03 11.71 3.56
N LYS A 91 4.36 10.43 3.37
CA LYS A 91 5.51 9.75 4.01
C LYS A 91 6.83 10.43 3.65
N MET A 92 7.02 10.76 2.38
CA MET A 92 8.18 11.53 1.92
C MET A 92 8.20 12.93 2.55
N ALA A 93 7.07 13.64 2.53
CA ALA A 93 6.93 14.98 3.10
C ALA A 93 7.18 15.02 4.61
N ARG A 94 6.72 14.02 5.38
CA ARG A 94 6.96 13.89 6.82
C ARG A 94 8.42 13.70 7.18
N LYS A 95 9.18 13.02 6.31
CA LYS A 95 10.64 12.86 6.48
C LYS A 95 11.41 14.10 6.03
N GLN A 96 10.81 14.97 5.21
CA GLN A 96 11.34 16.32 4.99
C GLN A 96 10.98 17.22 6.19
N ASN A 97 11.94 17.63 7.01
CA ASN A 97 11.70 18.81 7.85
C ASN A 97 11.36 19.97 6.90
N LEU A 98 10.17 20.57 7.02
CA LEU A 98 9.58 21.64 6.20
C LEU A 98 10.48 22.88 6.07
N ARG A 99 11.63 22.74 5.41
CA ARG A 99 12.59 23.80 5.11
C ARG A 99 12.70 23.88 3.60
N ASN A 100 12.21 25.00 3.08
CA ASN A 100 12.37 25.43 1.71
C ASN A 100 13.87 25.50 1.36
N VAL A 101 14.45 24.40 0.87
CA VAL A 101 15.75 24.39 0.23
C VAL A 101 15.63 23.58 -1.05
N LYS A 102 15.37 24.33 -2.13
CA LYS A 102 15.46 23.96 -3.54
C LYS A 102 16.06 22.58 -3.82
N THR A 103 15.23 21.69 -4.35
CA THR A 103 15.57 20.91 -5.55
C THR A 103 14.28 20.47 -6.24
N ASP A 104 13.73 21.32 -7.11
CA ASP A 104 12.54 20.99 -7.93
C ASP A 104 12.71 19.66 -8.67
N ALA A 105 13.94 19.30 -9.04
CA ALA A 105 14.28 18.04 -9.69
C ALA A 105 14.14 16.81 -8.78
N ALA A 106 14.54 16.90 -7.50
CA ALA A 106 14.45 15.79 -6.56
C ALA A 106 12.99 15.52 -6.16
N ASP A 107 12.23 16.58 -5.92
CA ASP A 107 10.79 16.50 -5.67
C ASP A 107 10.02 16.00 -6.91
N ALA A 108 10.42 16.43 -8.12
CA ALA A 108 9.86 15.91 -9.36
C ALA A 108 10.17 14.42 -9.57
N TYR A 109 11.41 13.98 -9.28
CA TYR A 109 11.78 12.58 -9.34
C TYR A 109 10.98 11.74 -8.34
N ALA A 110 10.89 12.18 -7.08
CA ALA A 110 10.12 11.52 -6.05
C ALA A 110 8.64 11.36 -6.43
N ARG A 111 8.02 12.44 -6.93
CA ARG A 111 6.64 12.41 -7.48
C ARG A 111 6.54 11.42 -8.65
N ARG A 112 7.49 11.43 -9.57
CA ARG A 112 7.49 10.53 -10.73
C ARG A 112 7.57 9.07 -10.31
N THR A 113 8.40 8.74 -9.32
CA THR A 113 8.55 7.38 -8.78
C THR A 113 7.25 6.89 -8.13
N VAL A 114 6.58 7.75 -7.36
CA VAL A 114 5.29 7.42 -6.75
C VAL A 114 4.19 7.20 -7.81
N LEU A 115 4.11 8.06 -8.83
CA LEU A 115 3.15 7.90 -9.93
C LEU A 115 3.41 6.63 -10.75
N LEU A 116 4.69 6.28 -10.96
CA LEU A 116 5.06 5.02 -11.62
C LEU A 116 4.62 3.82 -10.77
N HIS A 117 4.83 3.88 -9.45
CA HIS A 117 4.39 2.84 -8.53
C HIS A 117 2.86 2.64 -8.57
N GLU A 118 2.08 3.72 -8.57
CA GLU A 118 0.62 3.65 -8.70
C GLU A 118 0.21 2.98 -10.02
N SER A 119 0.75 3.46 -11.15
CA SER A 119 0.44 2.88 -12.46
C SER A 119 0.78 1.39 -12.55
N MET A 120 1.93 0.97 -12.00
CA MET A 120 2.30 -0.44 -11.97
C MET A 120 1.43 -1.26 -11.01
N SER A 121 0.96 -0.66 -9.91
CA SER A 121 0.03 -1.30 -8.99
C SER A 121 -1.32 -1.56 -9.66
N ASP A 122 -1.82 -0.60 -10.44
CA ASP A 122 -3.06 -0.76 -11.20
C ASP A 122 -2.95 -1.89 -12.25
N MET A 123 -1.84 -1.91 -13.00
CA MET A 123 -1.56 -2.98 -13.96
C MET A 123 -1.43 -4.34 -13.27
N HIS A 124 -0.83 -4.39 -12.08
CA HIS A 124 -0.75 -5.62 -11.28
C HIS A 124 -2.13 -6.11 -10.86
N VAL A 125 -3.00 -5.23 -10.37
CA VAL A 125 -4.38 -5.57 -10.00
C VAL A 125 -5.15 -6.09 -11.21
N GLN A 126 -5.07 -5.40 -12.36
CA GLN A 126 -5.74 -5.84 -13.59
C GLN A 126 -5.24 -7.21 -14.07
N THR A 127 -3.92 -7.44 -14.01
CA THR A 127 -3.31 -8.72 -14.37
C THR A 127 -3.77 -9.83 -13.43
N LYS A 128 -3.94 -9.56 -12.13
CA LYS A 128 -4.50 -10.54 -11.17
C LYS A 128 -5.92 -10.97 -11.53
N LEU A 129 -6.78 -10.01 -11.91
CA LEU A 129 -8.15 -10.31 -12.33
C LEU A 129 -8.18 -11.17 -13.60
N GLN A 130 -7.34 -10.85 -14.58
CA GLN A 130 -7.21 -11.64 -15.80
C GLN A 130 -6.66 -13.04 -15.53
N PHE A 131 -5.64 -13.14 -14.67
CA PHE A 131 -5.07 -14.40 -14.21
C PHE A 131 -6.14 -15.29 -13.58
N GLN A 132 -6.93 -14.74 -12.65
CA GLN A 132 -7.98 -15.49 -11.98
C GLN A 132 -9.04 -15.97 -12.96
N ALA A 133 -9.50 -15.11 -13.88
CA ALA A 133 -10.48 -15.49 -14.89
C ALA A 133 -10.00 -16.61 -15.81
N VAL A 134 -8.72 -16.63 -16.20
CA VAL A 134 -8.13 -17.71 -17.00
C VAL A 134 -7.92 -18.97 -16.16
N LEU A 135 -7.47 -18.82 -14.91
CA LEU A 135 -7.27 -19.93 -14.00
C LEU A 135 -8.59 -20.66 -13.72
N ASP A 136 -9.71 -19.95 -13.57
CA ASP A 136 -11.04 -20.53 -13.36
C ASP A 136 -11.48 -21.41 -14.54
N GLN A 137 -10.96 -21.17 -15.74
CA GLN A 137 -11.26 -21.93 -16.96
C GLN A 137 -10.29 -23.09 -17.21
N VAL A 138 -9.24 -23.22 -16.39
CA VAL A 138 -8.15 -24.19 -16.58
C VAL A 138 -7.98 -25.09 -15.36
N PHE A 139 -7.89 -24.48 -14.18
CA PHE A 139 -7.62 -25.14 -12.92
C PHE A 139 -8.24 -24.38 -11.73
N PRO A 140 -9.59 -24.24 -11.66
CA PRO A 140 -10.29 -23.46 -10.65
C PRO A 140 -9.97 -23.91 -9.21
N GLU A 141 -9.85 -25.21 -8.98
CA GLU A 141 -9.53 -25.79 -7.67
C GLU A 141 -8.13 -25.40 -7.15
N TYR A 142 -7.25 -24.86 -8.01
CA TYR A 142 -5.91 -24.43 -7.61
C TYR A 142 -5.93 -23.30 -6.57
N LEU A 143 -6.98 -22.46 -6.55
CA LEU A 143 -7.11 -21.34 -5.60
C LEU A 143 -6.99 -21.79 -4.13
N GLY A 144 -7.38 -23.02 -3.81
CA GLY A 144 -7.31 -23.58 -2.45
C GLY A 144 -5.97 -24.22 -2.05
N VAL A 145 -4.99 -24.33 -2.96
CA VAL A 145 -3.73 -25.07 -2.70
C VAL A 145 -2.81 -24.29 -1.76
N PHE A 146 -2.76 -22.96 -1.88
CA PHE A 146 -1.96 -22.06 -1.06
C PHE A 146 -2.86 -21.04 -0.35
N GLY A 147 -2.45 -20.60 0.85
CA GLY A 147 -3.15 -19.51 1.54
C GLY A 147 -3.05 -18.18 0.79
N ASP A 148 -1.99 -18.00 -0.01
CA ASP A 148 -1.85 -16.90 -0.97
C ASP A 148 -1.51 -17.49 -2.35
N THR A 149 -2.51 -17.53 -3.23
CA THR A 149 -2.37 -17.99 -4.63
C THR A 149 -1.44 -17.07 -5.44
N TYR A 150 -1.28 -15.81 -5.04
CA TYR A 150 -0.41 -14.86 -5.72
C TYR A 150 1.02 -14.89 -5.19
N SER A 151 1.33 -15.75 -4.21
CA SER A 151 2.69 -15.90 -3.71
C SER A 151 3.65 -16.37 -4.80
N LYS A 152 4.93 -15.93 -4.73
CA LYS A 152 5.97 -16.33 -5.71
C LYS A 152 6.10 -17.86 -5.83
N VAL A 153 5.92 -18.59 -4.73
CA VAL A 153 5.98 -20.06 -4.71
C VAL A 153 4.80 -20.64 -5.49
N SER A 154 3.58 -20.19 -5.20
CA SER A 154 2.37 -20.66 -5.90
C SER A 154 2.43 -20.36 -7.39
N LEU A 155 2.73 -19.12 -7.77
CA LEU A 155 2.88 -18.71 -9.17
C LEU A 155 3.92 -19.54 -9.92
N ARG A 156 5.11 -19.76 -9.34
CA ARG A 156 6.15 -20.59 -9.97
C ARG A 156 5.76 -22.06 -10.05
N LEU A 157 5.04 -22.58 -9.05
CA LEU A 157 4.56 -23.95 -9.07
C LEU A 157 3.55 -24.13 -10.21
N LEU A 158 2.68 -23.16 -10.43
CA LEU A 158 1.72 -23.17 -11.54
C LEU A 158 2.40 -23.11 -12.91
N LEU A 159 3.55 -22.42 -13.05
CA LEU A 159 4.37 -22.49 -14.28
C LEU A 159 4.92 -23.91 -14.51
N ARG A 160 5.24 -24.66 -13.45
CA ARG A 160 5.70 -26.04 -13.57
C ARG A 160 4.54 -27.01 -13.80
N PHE A 161 3.40 -26.77 -13.19
CA PHE A 161 2.21 -27.62 -13.21
C PHE A 161 0.97 -26.83 -13.63
N SER A 162 0.93 -26.41 -14.90
CA SER A 162 -0.13 -25.55 -15.45
C SER A 162 -1.48 -26.25 -15.66
N THR A 163 -1.55 -27.57 -15.45
CA THR A 163 -2.78 -28.36 -15.61
C THR A 163 -2.90 -29.43 -14.53
N SER A 164 -4.13 -29.76 -14.16
CA SER A 164 -4.47 -30.91 -13.32
C SER A 164 -3.89 -32.21 -13.88
N GLY A 165 -4.03 -32.44 -15.19
CA GLY A 165 -3.49 -33.64 -15.84
C GLY A 165 -1.97 -33.78 -15.69
N LYS A 166 -1.21 -32.68 -15.73
CA LYS A 166 0.24 -32.73 -15.45
C LYS A 166 0.52 -33.09 -14.00
N VAL A 167 -0.23 -32.53 -13.04
CA VAL A 167 -0.13 -32.90 -11.62
C VAL A 167 -0.39 -34.38 -11.41
N LEU A 168 -1.48 -34.92 -11.97
CA LEU A 168 -1.90 -36.32 -11.77
C LEU A 168 -0.93 -37.33 -12.40
N ARG A 169 -0.14 -36.93 -13.39
CA ARG A 169 0.93 -37.76 -14.00
C ARG A 169 2.25 -37.69 -13.24
N THR A 170 2.42 -36.71 -12.36
CA THR A 170 3.65 -36.52 -11.58
C THR A 170 3.54 -37.24 -10.25
N SER A 171 4.63 -37.89 -9.82
CA SER A 171 4.64 -38.59 -8.54
C SER A 171 4.54 -37.63 -7.35
N LYS A 172 3.90 -38.05 -6.26
CA LYS A 172 3.81 -37.24 -5.02
C LYS A 172 5.21 -36.78 -4.54
N THR A 173 6.20 -37.65 -4.61
CA THR A 173 7.59 -37.34 -4.21
C THR A 173 8.20 -36.21 -5.05
N GLU A 174 7.97 -36.23 -6.37
CA GLU A 174 8.46 -35.18 -7.28
C GLU A 174 7.73 -33.84 -7.05
N LEU A 175 6.43 -33.87 -6.75
CA LEU A 175 5.68 -32.66 -6.36
C LEU A 175 6.25 -32.04 -5.07
N ILE A 176 6.50 -32.86 -4.05
CA ILE A 176 7.10 -32.42 -2.77
C ILE A 176 8.46 -31.78 -3.03
N GLN A 177 9.31 -32.44 -3.80
CA GLN A 177 10.65 -31.95 -4.11
C GLN A 177 10.60 -30.60 -4.86
N THR A 178 9.72 -30.49 -5.86
CA THR A 178 9.53 -29.23 -6.60
C THR A 178 9.04 -28.10 -5.68
N ILE A 179 8.10 -28.37 -4.77
CA ILE A 179 7.60 -27.38 -3.81
C ILE A 179 8.73 -26.89 -2.88
N LYS A 180 9.59 -27.80 -2.41
CA LYS A 180 10.75 -27.44 -1.59
C LYS A 180 11.73 -26.55 -2.34
N GLU A 181 12.05 -26.90 -3.59
CA GLU A 181 12.98 -26.13 -4.44
C GLU A 181 12.48 -24.70 -4.69
N LEU A 182 11.17 -24.53 -4.86
CA LEU A 182 10.57 -23.23 -5.12
C LEU A 182 10.46 -22.35 -3.87
N THR A 183 10.61 -22.92 -2.67
CA THR A 183 10.42 -22.21 -1.41
C THR A 183 11.73 -21.56 -0.95
N PRO A 184 11.78 -20.22 -0.78
CA PRO A 184 13.02 -19.50 -0.48
C PRO A 184 13.58 -19.72 0.93
N ARG A 185 12.79 -20.30 1.85
CA ARG A 185 13.22 -20.69 3.19
C ARG A 185 13.07 -22.20 3.31
N ALA A 186 13.95 -22.83 4.10
CA ALA A 186 13.80 -24.25 4.43
C ALA A 186 12.39 -24.47 5.03
N CYS A 187 11.53 -25.16 4.28
CA CYS A 187 10.21 -25.55 4.75
C CYS A 187 10.29 -26.94 5.38
N SER A 188 9.40 -27.21 6.32
CA SER A 188 9.32 -28.55 6.91
C SER A 188 8.83 -29.55 5.87
N GLU A 189 9.32 -30.80 5.98
CA GLU A 189 8.86 -31.92 5.16
C GLU A 189 7.32 -31.99 5.14
N ARG A 190 6.74 -31.96 6.32
CA ARG A 190 5.30 -32.02 6.55
C ARG A 190 4.52 -30.92 5.82
N TRP A 191 5.05 -29.69 5.78
CA TRP A 191 4.38 -28.60 5.07
C TRP A 191 4.39 -28.85 3.55
N ALA A 192 5.51 -29.31 3.00
CA ALA A 192 5.61 -29.61 1.57
C ALA A 192 4.72 -30.80 1.18
N GLU A 193 4.65 -31.83 2.03
CA GLU A 193 3.72 -32.95 1.89
C GLU A 193 2.27 -32.49 1.85
N GLU A 194 1.86 -31.66 2.82
CA GLU A 194 0.49 -31.12 2.90
C GLU A 194 0.14 -30.30 1.64
N ARG A 195 1.07 -29.47 1.14
CA ARG A 195 0.84 -28.70 -0.08
C ARG A 195 0.75 -29.60 -1.32
N ALA A 196 1.56 -30.66 -1.40
CA ALA A 196 1.48 -31.63 -2.48
C ALA A 196 0.15 -32.40 -2.46
N GLU A 197 -0.33 -32.80 -1.28
CA GLU A 197 -1.65 -33.43 -1.10
C GLU A 197 -2.78 -32.50 -1.52
N ASN A 198 -2.74 -31.24 -1.10
CA ASN A 198 -3.72 -30.24 -1.50
C ASN A 198 -3.73 -30.03 -3.02
N LEU A 199 -2.56 -30.02 -3.66
CA LEU A 199 -2.44 -29.89 -5.11
C LEU A 199 -3.01 -31.10 -5.86
N ILE A 200 -2.73 -32.32 -5.37
CA ILE A 200 -3.29 -33.56 -5.93
C ILE A 200 -4.82 -33.55 -5.78
N ALA A 201 -5.33 -33.28 -4.59
CA ALA A 201 -6.77 -33.22 -4.32
C ALA A 201 -7.47 -32.16 -5.21
N ALA A 202 -6.85 -30.99 -5.39
CA ALA A 202 -7.34 -29.97 -6.31
C ALA A 202 -7.37 -30.49 -7.75
N ALA A 203 -6.31 -31.19 -8.19
CA ALA A 203 -6.23 -31.75 -9.54
C ALA A 203 -7.29 -32.83 -9.79
N GLU A 204 -7.59 -33.67 -8.79
CA GLU A 204 -8.62 -34.72 -8.87
C GLU A 204 -10.04 -34.14 -8.97
N ARG A 205 -10.32 -33.07 -8.22
CA ARG A 205 -11.62 -32.37 -8.25
C ARG A 205 -11.78 -31.44 -9.44
N ASN A 206 -10.72 -31.17 -10.20
CA ASN A 206 -10.78 -30.24 -11.32
C ASN A 206 -11.76 -30.74 -12.41
N PRO A 207 -12.80 -29.97 -12.77
CA PRO A 207 -13.72 -30.34 -13.85
C PRO A 207 -13.03 -30.39 -15.22
N PHE A 208 -11.92 -29.67 -15.40
CA PHE A 208 -11.13 -29.64 -16.63
C PHE A 208 -9.98 -30.67 -16.53
N LYS A 209 -10.25 -31.90 -16.97
CA LYS A 209 -9.27 -33.01 -16.89
C LYS A 209 -8.23 -32.99 -18.02
N GLU A 210 -8.56 -32.40 -19.17
CA GLU A 210 -7.66 -32.23 -20.30
C GLU A 210 -7.82 -30.87 -20.98
N ALA A 211 -6.78 -30.49 -21.72
CA ALA A 211 -6.60 -29.20 -22.37
C ALA A 211 -7.67 -28.90 -23.43
N THR A 212 -8.79 -28.31 -23.02
CA THR A 212 -9.82 -27.92 -23.98
C THR A 212 -9.33 -26.79 -24.90
N MET A 213 -8.42 -25.91 -24.43
CA MET A 213 -7.78 -24.88 -25.26
C MET A 213 -6.32 -24.61 -24.85
N THR A 214 -5.35 -24.93 -25.71
CA THR A 214 -3.91 -24.66 -25.50
C THR A 214 -3.58 -23.17 -25.36
N SER A 215 -4.39 -22.28 -25.95
CA SER A 215 -4.25 -20.82 -25.84
C SER A 215 -4.39 -20.29 -24.42
N HIS A 216 -5.23 -20.91 -23.58
CA HIS A 216 -5.39 -20.51 -22.18
C HIS A 216 -4.13 -20.80 -21.35
N PHE A 217 -3.36 -21.84 -21.67
CA PHE A 217 -2.10 -22.10 -20.97
C PHE A 217 -1.03 -21.07 -21.31
N VAL A 218 -0.92 -20.70 -22.58
CA VAL A 218 -0.02 -19.63 -23.01
C VAL A 218 -0.40 -18.32 -22.32
N SER A 219 -1.71 -18.03 -22.25
CA SER A 219 -2.23 -16.85 -21.55
C SER A 219 -1.90 -16.90 -20.06
N LEU A 220 -2.14 -18.04 -19.40
CA LEU A 220 -1.85 -18.25 -17.98
C LEU A 220 -0.35 -18.07 -17.70
N GLU A 221 0.52 -18.62 -18.53
CA GLU A 221 1.97 -18.47 -18.41
C GLU A 221 2.41 -17.00 -18.51
N ILE A 222 1.93 -16.26 -19.52
CA ILE A 222 2.24 -14.83 -19.70
C ILE A 222 1.76 -14.02 -18.49
N LEU A 223 0.54 -14.29 -18.02
CA LEU A 223 -0.05 -13.60 -16.87
C LEU A 223 0.74 -13.88 -15.59
N VAL A 224 1.12 -15.15 -15.35
CA VAL A 224 1.92 -15.54 -14.18
C VAL A 224 3.31 -14.89 -14.22
N GLN A 225 3.98 -14.88 -15.37
CA GLN A 225 5.28 -14.22 -15.54
C GLN A 225 5.17 -12.71 -15.28
N SER A 226 4.11 -12.08 -15.81
CA SER A 226 3.83 -10.66 -15.61
C SER A 226 3.57 -10.33 -14.14
N LEU A 227 2.80 -11.15 -13.42
CA LEU A 227 2.57 -11.01 -11.97
C LEU A 227 3.86 -11.08 -11.17
N LEU A 228 4.76 -12.02 -11.51
CA LEU A 228 6.07 -12.14 -10.86
C LEU A 228 6.93 -10.90 -11.10
N GLN A 229 6.94 -10.37 -12.33
CA GLN A 229 7.66 -9.15 -12.69
C GLN A 229 7.10 -7.92 -11.96
N TYR A 230 5.78 -7.74 -11.94
CA TYR A 230 5.14 -6.63 -11.21
C TYR A 230 5.47 -6.67 -9.72
N GLN A 231 5.45 -7.85 -9.08
CA GLN A 231 5.85 -7.99 -7.68
C GLN A 231 7.30 -7.55 -7.42
N GLU A 232 8.22 -7.86 -8.34
CA GLU A 232 9.61 -7.45 -8.23
C GLU A 232 9.78 -5.94 -8.42
N HIS A 233 9.17 -5.39 -9.48
CA HIS A 233 9.25 -3.97 -9.77
C HIS A 233 8.59 -3.10 -8.70
N LEU A 234 7.42 -3.50 -8.19
CA LEU A 234 6.75 -2.79 -7.10
C LEU A 234 7.63 -2.77 -5.84
N SER A 235 8.21 -3.92 -5.46
CA SER A 235 9.12 -3.99 -4.32
C SER A 235 10.36 -3.11 -4.50
N ASN A 236 10.91 -3.02 -5.71
CA ASN A 236 12.02 -2.12 -6.01
C ASN A 236 11.61 -0.64 -5.91
N LEU A 237 10.45 -0.27 -6.47
CA LEU A 237 9.92 1.08 -6.39
C LEU A 237 9.61 1.50 -4.94
N GLU A 238 9.04 0.61 -4.14
CA GLU A 238 8.82 0.82 -2.69
C GLU A 238 10.15 1.08 -1.97
N ALA A 239 11.19 0.27 -2.24
CA ALA A 239 12.52 0.48 -1.67
C ALA A 239 13.14 1.82 -2.11
N GLN A 240 12.97 2.23 -3.38
CA GLN A 240 13.41 3.53 -3.85
C GLN A 240 12.66 4.68 -3.18
N ILE A 241 11.34 4.55 -3.02
CA ILE A 241 10.50 5.52 -2.31
C ILE A 241 10.97 5.68 -0.87
N ASP A 242 11.27 4.57 -0.19
CA ASP A 242 11.76 4.58 1.19
C ASP A 242 13.15 5.21 1.31
N ALA A 243 14.07 4.87 0.41
CA ALA A 243 15.40 5.46 0.34
C ALA A 243 15.36 6.96 0.07
N LEU A 244 14.50 7.41 -0.86
CA LEU A 244 14.28 8.85 -1.11
C LEU A 244 13.77 9.53 0.14
N ALA A 245 12.77 8.94 0.81
CA ALA A 245 12.23 9.48 2.03
C ALA A 245 13.31 9.58 3.14
N GLU A 246 14.20 8.61 3.28
CA GLU A 246 15.32 8.65 4.24
C GLU A 246 16.41 9.67 3.88
N GLY A 247 16.79 9.75 2.61
CA GLY A 247 17.79 10.71 2.14
C GLY A 247 17.38 12.15 2.43
N ILE A 248 16.08 12.46 2.28
CA ILE A 248 15.58 13.79 2.59
C ILE A 248 15.58 14.07 4.11
N ALA A 249 15.33 13.05 4.96
CA ALA A 249 15.47 13.20 6.41
C ALA A 249 16.92 13.43 6.84
N ALA A 250 17.89 12.73 6.24
CA ALA A 250 19.30 12.81 6.61
C ALA A 250 19.94 14.18 6.30
N CYS A 251 19.47 14.87 5.26
CA CYS A 251 19.91 16.24 4.96
C CYS A 251 19.42 17.30 5.98
N SER A 252 18.60 16.92 6.98
CA SER A 252 17.89 17.89 7.82
C SER A 252 18.50 18.21 9.21
N VAL A 253 19.51 17.50 9.75
CA VAL A 253 20.14 17.80 11.07
C VAL A 253 21.59 17.25 11.13
N PRO A 254 22.63 17.97 11.66
CA PRO A 254 22.57 18.93 12.75
C PRO A 254 23.08 20.35 12.49
N SER A 255 22.26 21.29 12.96
CA SER A 255 22.68 22.56 13.56
C SER A 255 23.84 22.36 14.54
N ARG A 256 25.03 22.86 14.18
CA ARG A 256 26.09 23.13 15.16
C ARG A 256 25.57 24.14 16.18
N SER A 257 25.74 23.79 17.43
CA SER A 257 25.52 24.61 18.61
C SER A 257 26.28 25.93 18.54
N LEU A 258 25.62 27.00 18.11
CA LEU A 258 25.98 28.33 18.58
C LEU A 258 25.50 28.42 20.03
N ARG A 259 26.40 28.13 20.98
CA ARG A 259 26.23 28.62 22.35
C ARG A 259 26.01 30.13 22.25
N PRO A 260 25.04 30.72 22.96
CA PRO A 260 25.01 32.17 23.09
C PRO A 260 26.25 32.57 23.91
N GLN A 261 27.30 33.05 23.24
CA GLN A 261 28.26 33.93 23.92
C GLN A 261 27.47 35.18 24.26
N ALA A 262 27.20 35.35 25.56
CA ALA A 262 26.71 36.61 26.08
C ALA A 262 27.76 37.68 25.79
N PHE A 263 27.51 38.50 24.78
CA PHE A 263 28.27 39.74 24.59
C PHE A 263 28.06 40.60 25.84
N SER A 264 29.16 40.98 26.48
CA SER A 264 29.09 41.93 27.59
C SER A 264 28.66 43.30 27.04
N LYS A 265 27.86 44.05 27.81
CA LYS A 265 27.41 45.40 27.43
C LYS A 265 28.54 46.38 27.10
N GLN A 266 29.80 46.04 27.35
CA GLN A 266 30.97 46.88 27.03
C GLN A 266 31.45 46.73 25.57
N GLU A 267 31.12 45.65 24.85
CA GLU A 267 31.60 45.45 23.47
C GLU A 267 30.70 46.13 22.41
N ALA A 268 29.43 46.42 22.73
CA ALA A 268 28.50 47.07 21.82
C ALA A 268 28.76 48.58 21.62
N GLN A 269 29.57 49.23 22.48
CA GLN A 269 29.88 50.67 22.37
C GLN A 269 31.12 50.99 21.53
N SER A 270 31.86 49.98 21.06
CA SER A 270 33.04 50.17 20.20
C SER A 270 32.73 50.22 18.69
N ILE A 271 31.51 49.92 18.27
CA ILE A 271 31.15 49.80 16.83
C ILE A 271 30.39 51.04 16.31
N LEU A 272 30.18 52.06 17.15
CA LEU A 272 29.52 53.32 16.78
C LEU A 272 30.42 54.56 16.92
N ARG A 273 31.71 54.40 16.59
CA ARG A 273 32.58 55.51 16.18
C ARG A 273 33.37 55.14 14.93
#